data_AF-E7N5F7-F1
#
_entry.id   AF-E7N5F7-F1
#
_cell.length_a   1.000
_cell.length_b   1.000
_cell.length_c   1.000
_cell.angle_alpha   90.00
_cell.angle_beta   90.00
_cell.angle_gamma   90.00
#
_symmetry.space_group_name_H-M   'P 1'
#
loop_
_entity.id
_entity.type
_entity.pdbx_description
1 polymer ?
#
loop_
_entity_poly.entity_id
_entity_poly.type
_entity_poly.pdbx_seq_one_letter_code
_entity_poly.pdbx_strand_id
1 'polypeptide(L)'
;AWESLEVLVETAGRGGPDFEVRTTVVPGDVTADDAVEVARRVHAAGARVYALQQARSEGTSGEFDVVVPGWDGMCERMAERIEALGWDHFTYRPA
;
A
#
# COMPACT_ATOMS: atom_id res chain seq x y z
N ALA A 1 -3.61 -9.96 11.33
CA ALA A 1 -3.10 -9.47 10.03
C ALA A 1 -1.61 -9.75 9.89
N TRP A 2 -0.76 -9.33 10.82
CA TRP A 2 0.69 -9.59 10.77
C TRP A 2 1.06 -11.07 10.80
N GLU A 3 0.44 -11.89 11.65
CA GLU A 3 0.65 -13.35 11.66
C GLU A 3 0.33 -14.00 10.30
N SER A 4 -0.69 -13.51 9.59
CA SER A 4 -1.03 -14.01 8.25
C SER A 4 0.02 -13.63 7.21
N LEU A 5 0.63 -12.45 7.35
CA LEU A 5 1.74 -12.03 6.49
C LEU A 5 2.96 -12.93 6.70
N GLU A 6 3.29 -13.27 7.94
CA GLU A 6 4.40 -14.17 8.26
C GLU A 6 4.24 -15.54 7.58
N VAL A 7 3.03 -16.11 7.64
CA VAL A 7 2.72 -17.38 6.96
C VAL A 7 2.90 -17.28 5.45
N LEU A 8 2.47 -16.17 4.84
CA LEU A 8 2.62 -15.95 3.39
C LEU A 8 4.10 -15.82 2.98
N VAL A 9 4.88 -15.03 3.73
CA VAL A 9 6.33 -14.88 3.48
C VAL A 9 7.05 -16.22 3.62
N GLU A 10 6.79 -16.96 4.68
CA GLU A 10 7.41 -18.27 4.91
C GLU A 10 7.04 -19.26 3.79
N THR A 11 5.77 -19.27 3.38
CA THR A 11 5.29 -20.16 2.32
C THR A 11 5.94 -19.82 0.98
N ALA A 12 6.03 -18.54 0.62
CA ALA A 12 6.72 -18.10 -0.59
C ALA A 12 8.21 -18.46 -0.57
N GLY A 13 8.88 -18.30 0.58
CA GLY A 13 10.29 -18.68 0.76
C GLY A 13 10.59 -20.17 0.59
N ARG A 14 9.56 -21.04 0.68
CA ARG A 14 9.66 -22.50 0.52
C ARG A 14 9.19 -22.97 -0.88
N GLY A 15 9.05 -22.06 -1.84
CA GLY A 15 8.57 -22.36 -3.19
C GLY A 15 7.04 -22.37 -3.34
N GLY A 16 6.33 -21.79 -2.38
CA GLY A 16 4.91 -21.49 -2.51
C GLY A 16 4.63 -20.32 -3.47
N PRO A 17 3.36 -19.93 -3.64
CA PRO A 17 2.98 -18.88 -4.58
C PRO A 17 3.48 -17.50 -4.15
N ASP A 18 3.78 -16.67 -5.15
CA ASP A 18 4.03 -15.24 -4.95
C ASP A 18 2.76 -14.52 -4.49
N PHE A 19 2.94 -13.40 -3.78
CA PHE A 19 1.84 -12.56 -3.31
C PHE A 19 2.20 -11.07 -3.33
N GLU A 20 1.18 -10.24 -3.46
CA GLU A 20 1.26 -8.78 -3.35
C GLU A 20 0.61 -8.34 -2.03
N VAL A 21 1.26 -7.45 -1.29
CA VAL A 21 0.61 -6.71 -0.20
C VAL A 21 0.14 -5.37 -0.74
N ARG A 22 -1.14 -5.06 -0.54
CA ARG A 22 -1.74 -3.81 -1.01
C ARG A 22 -2.28 -2.98 0.15
N THR A 23 -1.94 -1.70 0.16
CA THR A 23 -2.51 -0.71 1.08
C THR A 23 -3.33 0.30 0.28
N THR A 24 -4.59 0.47 0.67
CA THR A 24 -5.48 1.49 0.10
C THR A 24 -5.50 2.71 1.01
N VAL A 25 -5.24 3.90 0.46
CA VAL A 25 -5.27 5.17 1.19
C VAL A 25 -6.51 5.99 0.82
N VAL A 26 -7.13 6.57 1.84
CA VAL A 26 -8.33 7.41 1.75
C VAL A 26 -8.01 8.77 2.38
N PRO A 27 -8.49 9.90 1.81
CA PRO A 27 -8.32 11.20 2.45
C PRO A 27 -8.86 11.21 3.89
N GLY A 28 -8.05 11.72 4.83
CA GLY A 28 -8.47 11.96 6.22
C GLY A 28 -8.47 10.75 7.16
N ASP A 29 -8.31 9.52 6.66
CA ASP A 29 -8.30 8.29 7.48
C ASP A 29 -6.87 7.82 7.81
N VAL A 30 -5.96 7.89 6.82
CA VAL A 30 -4.58 7.41 6.97
C VAL A 30 -3.63 8.55 6.62
N THR A 31 -2.69 8.86 7.53
CA THR A 31 -1.64 9.82 7.21
C THR A 31 -0.61 9.21 6.26
N ALA A 32 0.12 10.06 5.54
CA ALA A 32 1.20 9.58 4.68
C ALA A 32 2.27 8.82 5.44
N ASP A 33 2.53 9.20 6.69
CA ASP A 33 3.53 8.54 7.52
C ASP A 33 3.06 7.16 7.97
N ASP A 34 1.77 6.98 8.24
CA ASP A 34 1.20 5.68 8.59
C ASP A 34 1.32 4.68 7.42
N ALA A 35 0.97 5.12 6.21
CA ALA A 35 1.05 4.26 5.02
C ALA A 35 2.51 3.86 4.71
N VAL A 36 3.45 4.81 4.81
CA VAL A 36 4.88 4.53 4.63
C VAL A 36 5.42 3.61 5.73
N GLU A 37 4.97 3.76 6.98
CA GLU A 37 5.38 2.89 8.08
C GLU A 37 4.84 1.47 7.92
N VAL A 38 3.60 1.30 7.45
CA VAL A 38 3.08 -0.02 7.10
C VAL A 38 3.93 -0.66 6.01
N ALA A 39 4.24 0.07 4.94
CA ALA A 39 5.09 -0.41 3.86
C ALA A 39 6.48 -0.85 4.36
N ARG A 40 7.10 -0.04 5.24
CA ARG A 40 8.39 -0.40 5.88
C ARG A 40 8.32 -1.70 6.67
N ARG A 41 7.28 -1.90 7.47
CA ARG A 41 7.13 -3.12 8.28
C ARG A 41 6.87 -4.34 7.41
N VAL A 42 6.07 -4.19 6.35
CA VAL A 42 5.81 -5.24 5.37
C VAL A 42 7.09 -5.63 4.64
N HIS A 43 7.91 -4.65 4.23
CA HIS A 43 9.21 -4.90 3.62
C HIS A 43 10.16 -5.62 4.60
N ALA A 44 10.25 -5.13 5.83
CA ALA A 44 11.07 -5.75 6.88
C ALA A 44 10.63 -7.17 7.23
N ALA A 45 9.35 -7.49 7.08
CA ALA A 45 8.83 -8.85 7.25
C ALA A 45 9.21 -9.79 6.09
N GLY A 46 9.77 -9.28 4.99
CA GLY A 46 10.26 -10.08 3.86
C GLY A 46 9.32 -10.19 2.66
N ALA A 47 8.24 -9.39 2.62
CA ALA A 47 7.43 -9.29 1.42
C ALA A 47 8.19 -8.59 0.29
N ARG A 48 8.01 -9.07 -0.94
CA ARG A 48 8.78 -8.64 -2.11
C ARG A 48 8.00 -7.69 -3.03
N VAL A 49 6.68 -7.85 -3.06
CA VAL A 49 5.78 -7.11 -3.96
C VAL A 49 4.79 -6.28 -3.15
N TYR A 50 4.70 -4.99 -3.48
CA TYR A 50 3.84 -4.06 -2.77
C TYR A 50 3.08 -3.12 -3.70
N ALA A 51 1.83 -2.81 -3.37
CA ALA A 51 1.01 -1.85 -4.09
C ALA A 51 0.42 -0.78 -3.19
N LEU A 52 0.62 0.49 -3.57
CA LEU A 52 -0.12 1.61 -3.00
C LEU A 52 -1.33 1.90 -3.90
N GLN A 53 -2.53 1.83 -3.33
CA GLN A 53 -3.79 2.12 -4.03
C GLN A 53 -4.39 3.41 -3.47
N GLN A 54 -4.60 4.40 -4.33
CA GLN A 54 -5.44 5.54 -3.98
C GLN A 54 -6.91 5.14 -4.10
N ALA A 55 -7.72 5.44 -3.09
CA ALA A 55 -9.15 5.17 -3.12
C ALA A 55 -9.83 5.97 -4.24
N ARG A 56 -10.84 5.36 -4.87
CA ARG A 56 -11.70 5.98 -5.89
C ARG A 56 -13.07 6.29 -5.28
N SER A 57 -13.71 7.34 -5.78
CA SER A 57 -15.13 7.63 -5.48
C SER A 57 -16.09 6.77 -6.31
N GLU A 58 -15.62 6.19 -7.41
CA GLU A 58 -16.44 5.32 -8.26
C GLU A 58 -16.81 4.01 -7.51
N GLY A 59 -18.11 3.76 -7.35
CA GLY A 59 -18.65 2.54 -6.72
C GLY A 59 -19.00 2.64 -5.23
N THR A 60 -18.82 3.80 -4.58
CA THR A 60 -19.25 4.02 -3.19
C THR A 60 -20.69 4.56 -3.11
N SER A 61 -21.49 4.09 -2.15
CA SER A 61 -22.83 4.63 -1.87
C SER A 61 -22.76 5.87 -0.94
N GLY A 62 -23.19 7.04 -1.41
CA GLY A 62 -23.29 8.28 -0.60
C GLY A 62 -22.12 9.26 -0.73
N GLU A 63 -22.12 10.30 0.12
CA GLU A 63 -21.20 11.47 0.26
C GLU A 63 -19.69 11.09 0.47
N PHE A 64 -19.13 10.26 -0.40
CA PHE A 64 -17.70 9.99 -0.42
C PHE A 64 -17.00 11.01 -1.33
N ASP A 65 -16.87 12.24 -0.85
CA ASP A 65 -16.10 13.29 -1.52
C ASP A 65 -14.60 13.01 -1.35
N VAL A 66 -14.05 12.18 -2.24
CA VAL A 66 -12.61 11.84 -2.28
C VAL A 66 -11.75 13.00 -2.81
N VAL A 67 -12.37 14.10 -3.24
CA VAL A 67 -11.66 15.24 -3.83
C VAL A 67 -11.19 16.19 -2.73
N VAL A 68 -10.04 15.89 -2.14
CA VAL A 68 -9.32 16.83 -1.26
C VAL A 68 -8.20 17.48 -2.08
N PRO A 69 -8.16 18.83 -2.20
CA PRO A 69 -7.09 19.51 -2.92
C PRO A 69 -5.70 19.11 -2.42
N GLY A 70 -4.81 18.75 -3.35
CA GLY A 70 -3.45 18.32 -3.04
C GLY A 70 -3.30 16.87 -2.57
N TRP A 71 -4.40 16.10 -2.52
CA TRP A 71 -4.37 14.68 -2.17
C TRP A 71 -3.59 13.82 -3.18
N ASP A 72 -3.78 14.06 -4.48
CA ASP A 72 -3.04 13.34 -5.53
C ASP A 72 -1.53 13.52 -5.35
N GLY A 73 -1.08 14.76 -5.19
CA GLY A 73 0.33 15.04 -4.93
C GLY A 73 0.83 14.47 -3.59
N MET A 74 -0.04 14.32 -2.58
CA MET A 74 0.31 13.62 -1.35
C MET A 74 0.47 12.11 -1.59
N CYS A 75 -0.39 11.50 -2.42
CA CYS A 75 -0.28 10.11 -2.84
C CYS A 75 0.99 9.86 -3.66
N GLU A 76 1.34 10.75 -4.57
CA GLU A 76 2.58 10.67 -5.34
C GLU A 76 3.82 10.70 -4.43
N ARG A 77 3.89 11.65 -3.49
CA ARG A 77 5.00 11.70 -2.51
C ARG A 77 5.04 10.48 -1.59
N MET A 78 3.89 9.91 -1.24
CA MET A 78 3.83 8.63 -0.53
C MET A 78 4.41 7.50 -1.37
N ALA A 79 3.99 7.40 -2.64
CA ALA A 79 4.46 6.38 -3.56
C ALA A 79 5.98 6.43 -3.72
N GLU A 80 6.57 7.62 -3.94
CA GLU A 80 8.02 7.82 -4.03
C GLU A 80 8.76 7.32 -2.78
N ARG A 81 8.25 7.63 -1.59
CA ARG A 81 8.83 7.18 -0.31
C ARG A 81 8.75 5.67 -0.13
N ILE A 82 7.66 5.04 -0.59
CA ILE A 82 7.47 3.59 -0.52
C ILE A 82 8.35 2.88 -1.55
N GLU A 83 8.44 3.40 -2.77
CA GLU A 83 9.29 2.85 -3.82
C GLU A 83 10.77 2.83 -3.40
N ALA A 84 11.22 3.89 -2.72
CA ALA A 84 12.58 4.01 -2.19
C ALA A 84 12.95 2.96 -1.12
N LEU A 85 12.01 2.14 -0.65
CA LEU A 85 12.29 1.04 0.28
C LEU A 85 12.99 -0.16 -0.39
N GLY A 86 12.96 -0.25 -1.72
CA GLY A 86 13.72 -1.27 -2.47
C GLY A 86 12.98 -2.59 -2.71
N TRP A 87 11.67 -2.52 -2.98
CA TRP A 87 10.86 -3.69 -3.34
C TRP A 87 11.37 -4.38 -4.62
N ASP A 88 11.19 -5.70 -4.71
CA ASP A 88 11.39 -6.43 -5.98
C ASP A 88 10.41 -5.91 -7.05
N HIS A 89 9.17 -5.61 -6.64
CA HIS A 89 8.19 -4.94 -7.48
C HIS A 89 7.29 -4.00 -6.67
N PHE A 90 7.19 -2.76 -7.11
CA PHE A 90 6.28 -1.76 -6.55
C PHE A 90 5.31 -1.25 -7.62
N THR A 91 4.04 -1.05 -7.26
CA THR A 91 3.05 -0.39 -8.13
C THR A 91 2.27 0.67 -7.36
N TYR A 92 2.25 1.90 -7.89
CA TYR A 92 1.29 2.92 -7.48
C TYR A 92 0.08 2.91 -8.42
N ARG A 93 -1.12 2.80 -7.83
CA ARG A 93 -2.42 2.76 -8.54
C ARG A 93 -3.21 4.04 -8.18
N PRO A 94 -3.20 5.07 -9.04
CA PRO A 94 -3.95 6.30 -8.80
C PRO A 94 -5.47 6.08 -8.89
N ALA A 95 -6.22 7.06 -8.37
CA ALA A 95 -7.67 7.06 -8.43
C ALA A 95 -8.20 7.16 -9.87
#